data_AF-A0AA39KHS4-F1
#
_entry.id   AF-A0AA39KHS4-F1
#
_cell.length_a   1.000
_cell.length_b   1.000
_cell.length_c   1.000
_cell.angle_alpha   90.00
_cell.angle_beta   90.00
_cell.angle_gamma   90.00
#
_symmetry.space_group_name_H-M   'P 1'
#
loop_
_entity.id
_entity.type
_entity.pdbx_description
1 polymer ?
#
loop_
_entity_poly.entity_id
_entity_poly.type
_entity_poly.pdbx_seq_one_letter_code
_entity_poly.pdbx_strand_id
1 'polypeptide(L)'
;MRKFHLLEKIIKLGDGGDDDDALFSVRTALEDFIQPDSPFVELLLKPNAFAILTKNIDWEVTHTFDERHNLRQSVKAQESGVRCIQKLITIDKARMMLFDEKIVDKLLNLLAAFKDEPESVERSRLHCSKGYGRLLLETLSKLATFEDSRRRIHGNTNLREKLQRFITVPEPGSSSLEASQ
;
A
#
# COMPACT_ATOMS: atom_id res chain seq x y z
N MET A 1 12.17 -25.69 -2.96
CA MET A 1 10.95 -26.29 -2.37
C MET A 1 10.63 -25.78 -0.95
N ARG A 2 11.54 -25.81 0.04
CA ARG A 2 11.21 -25.43 1.44
C ARG A 2 10.64 -24.02 1.62
N LYS A 3 11.18 -23.00 0.91
CA LYS A 3 10.69 -21.61 0.96
C LYS A 3 9.33 -21.41 0.26
N PHE A 4 9.04 -22.17 -0.79
CA PHE A 4 7.74 -22.17 -1.47
C PHE A 4 6.64 -22.70 -0.55
N HIS A 5 6.90 -23.84 0.09
CA HIS A 5 5.96 -24.43 1.05
C HIS A 5 5.74 -23.54 2.29
N LEU A 6 6.78 -22.81 2.72
CA LEU A 6 6.66 -21.81 3.78
C LEU A 6 5.74 -20.66 3.36
N LEU A 7 5.92 -20.11 2.15
CA LEU A 7 5.07 -19.05 1.62
C LEU A 7 3.59 -19.47 1.53
N GLU A 8 3.31 -20.67 1.01
CA GLU A 8 1.94 -21.20 0.95
C GLU A 8 1.31 -21.35 2.34
N LYS A 9 2.09 -21.76 3.35
CA LYS A 9 1.63 -21.83 4.74
C LYS A 9 1.31 -20.43 5.29
N ILE A 10 2.17 -19.45 5.02
CA ILE A 10 1.95 -18.05 5.44
C ILE A 10 0.67 -17.50 4.81
N ILE A 11 0.46 -17.72 3.50
CA ILE A 11 -0.75 -17.29 2.79
C ILE A 11 -2.00 -17.95 3.40
N LYS A 12 -1.97 -19.26 3.67
CA LYS A 12 -3.10 -19.96 4.31
C LYS A 12 -3.44 -19.42 5.70
N LEU A 13 -2.46 -18.94 6.45
CA LEU A 13 -2.71 -18.31 7.76
C LEU A 13 -3.37 -16.94 7.62
N GLY A 14 -3.02 -16.16 6.59
CA GLY A 14 -3.62 -14.85 6.32
C GLY A 14 -5.05 -14.91 5.75
N ASP A 15 -5.43 -16.04 5.14
CA ASP A 15 -6.77 -16.28 4.58
C ASP A 15 -7.83 -16.54 5.67
N GLY A 16 -7.40 -16.92 6.89
CA GLY A 16 -8.27 -17.48 7.92
C GLY A 16 -8.81 -16.51 8.99
N GLY A 17 -8.54 -15.20 8.94
CA GLY A 17 -8.98 -14.30 10.02
C GLY A 17 -9.08 -12.81 9.70
N ASP A 18 -9.95 -12.13 10.44
CA ASP A 18 -10.06 -10.66 10.55
C ASP A 18 -9.19 -10.09 11.68
N ASP A 19 -8.23 -10.88 12.17
CA ASP A 19 -7.30 -10.50 13.24
C ASP A 19 -6.15 -9.64 12.68
N ASP A 20 -6.10 -8.38 13.11
CA ASP A 20 -5.07 -7.42 12.72
C ASP A 20 -3.65 -7.84 13.16
N ASP A 21 -3.51 -8.57 14.27
CA ASP A 21 -2.19 -9.07 14.71
C ASP A 21 -1.69 -10.19 13.81
N ALA A 22 -2.60 -11.07 13.37
CA ALA A 22 -2.30 -12.10 12.37
C ALA A 22 -1.96 -11.46 11.02
N LEU A 23 -2.74 -10.47 10.57
CA LEU A 23 -2.48 -9.76 9.31
C LEU A 23 -1.13 -9.03 9.35
N PHE A 24 -0.81 -8.33 10.43
CA PHE A 24 0.48 -7.68 10.63
C PHE A 24 1.64 -8.68 10.52
N SER A 25 1.53 -9.81 11.23
CA SER A 25 2.57 -10.84 11.26
C SER A 25 2.77 -11.50 9.89
N VAL A 26 1.67 -11.83 9.21
CA VAL A 26 1.69 -12.42 7.87
C VAL A 26 2.34 -11.46 6.87
N ARG A 27 1.92 -10.20 6.84
CA ARG A 27 2.48 -9.19 5.91
C ARG A 27 3.95 -8.94 6.14
N THR A 28 4.36 -8.81 7.40
CA THR A 28 5.77 -8.65 7.75
C THR A 28 6.59 -9.83 7.22
N ALA A 29 6.07 -11.06 7.35
CA ALA A 29 6.74 -12.24 6.79
C ALA A 29 6.73 -12.27 5.25
N LEU A 30 5.65 -11.82 4.60
CA LEU A 30 5.55 -11.76 3.14
C LEU A 30 6.46 -10.69 2.54
N GLU A 31 6.78 -9.63 3.29
CA GLU A 31 7.61 -8.51 2.85
C GLU A 31 9.01 -8.96 2.36
N ASP A 32 9.54 -10.04 2.94
CA ASP A 32 10.85 -10.63 2.59
C ASP A 32 10.83 -11.42 1.27
N PHE A 33 9.64 -11.86 0.83
CA PHE A 33 9.46 -12.62 -0.40
C PHE A 33 9.22 -11.74 -1.63
N ILE A 34 8.95 -10.44 -1.44
CA ILE A 34 8.74 -9.48 -2.53
C ILE A 34 10.08 -8.99 -3.05
N GLN A 35 10.54 -9.63 -4.14
CA GLN A 35 11.75 -9.23 -4.88
C GLN A 35 11.43 -9.32 -6.38
N PRO A 36 11.75 -8.31 -7.21
CA PRO A 36 11.32 -8.24 -8.61
C PRO A 36 11.60 -9.50 -9.44
N ASP A 37 12.75 -10.14 -9.20
CA ASP A 37 13.20 -11.32 -9.96
C ASP A 37 12.97 -12.66 -9.23
N SER A 38 12.16 -12.64 -8.17
CA SER A 38 11.89 -13.82 -7.36
C SER A 38 10.69 -14.60 -7.91
N PRO A 39 10.80 -15.94 -8.01
CA PRO A 39 9.68 -16.77 -8.44
C PRO A 39 8.56 -16.83 -7.38
N PHE A 40 8.76 -16.23 -6.20
CA PHE A 40 7.71 -16.05 -5.19
C PHE A 40 6.74 -14.94 -5.55
N VAL A 41 7.14 -13.95 -6.37
CA VAL A 41 6.27 -12.84 -6.79
C VAL A 41 5.03 -13.35 -7.49
N GLU A 42 5.16 -14.32 -8.38
CA GLU A 42 4.01 -14.88 -9.10
C GLU A 42 2.96 -15.47 -8.16
N LEU A 43 3.39 -16.05 -7.04
CA LEU A 43 2.50 -16.55 -6.00
C LEU A 43 1.84 -15.42 -5.20
N LEU A 44 2.59 -14.34 -4.91
CA LEU A 44 2.09 -13.16 -4.20
C LEU A 44 1.08 -12.36 -5.04
N LEU A 45 1.17 -12.46 -6.36
CA LEU A 45 0.23 -11.83 -7.31
C LEU A 45 -0.99 -12.71 -7.63
N LYS A 46 -1.13 -13.88 -6.98
CA LYS A 46 -2.40 -14.61 -7.04
C LYS A 46 -3.47 -13.84 -6.27
N PRO A 47 -4.75 -13.84 -6.71
CA PRO A 47 -5.80 -13.02 -6.10
C PRO A 47 -5.93 -13.16 -4.58
N ASN A 48 -5.81 -14.39 -4.06
CA ASN A 48 -5.88 -14.65 -2.61
C ASN A 48 -4.69 -14.05 -1.85
N ALA A 49 -3.47 -14.24 -2.34
CA ALA A 49 -2.27 -13.69 -1.71
C ALA A 49 -2.26 -12.16 -1.80
N PHE A 50 -2.64 -11.61 -2.95
CA PHE A 50 -2.74 -10.18 -3.16
C PHE A 50 -3.80 -9.54 -2.25
N ALA A 51 -4.97 -10.17 -2.12
CA ALA A 51 -6.01 -9.75 -1.19
C ALA A 51 -5.51 -9.71 0.27
N ILE A 52 -4.70 -10.68 0.71
CA ILE A 52 -4.09 -10.64 2.04
C ILE A 52 -3.15 -9.44 2.21
N LEU A 53 -2.38 -9.09 1.17
CA LEU A 53 -1.47 -7.94 1.21
C LEU A 53 -2.23 -6.61 1.27
N THR A 54 -3.41 -6.53 0.66
CA THR A 54 -4.18 -5.28 0.50
C THR A 54 -5.40 -5.16 1.43
N LYS A 55 -5.79 -6.23 2.12
CA LYS A 55 -6.92 -6.28 3.07
C LYS A 55 -6.90 -5.12 4.07
N ASN A 56 -8.05 -4.53 4.35
CA ASN A 56 -8.18 -3.46 5.35
C ASN A 56 -7.28 -2.23 5.10
N ILE A 57 -6.64 -2.08 3.94
CA ILE A 57 -6.01 -0.80 3.56
C ILE A 57 -7.14 0.12 3.13
N ASP A 58 -7.72 0.82 4.09
CA ASP A 58 -8.86 1.72 3.89
C ASP A 58 -8.89 2.78 5.00
N TRP A 59 -9.35 3.98 4.65
CA TRP A 59 -9.53 5.05 5.63
C TRP A 59 -10.58 4.69 6.66
N GLU A 60 -11.64 4.00 6.26
CA GLU A 60 -12.73 3.64 7.18
C GLU A 60 -12.23 2.81 8.36
N VAL A 61 -11.23 1.94 8.15
CA VAL A 61 -10.63 1.11 9.21
C VAL A 61 -10.02 1.93 10.35
N THR A 62 -9.57 3.16 10.08
CA THR A 62 -9.04 4.04 11.13
C THR A 62 -10.11 4.92 11.79
N HIS A 63 -11.35 4.91 11.27
CA HIS A 63 -12.42 5.87 11.61
C HIS A 63 -13.75 5.26 12.08
N THR A 64 -14.05 4.00 11.71
CA THR A 64 -15.33 3.35 12.08
C THR A 64 -15.28 2.56 13.39
N PHE A 65 -14.11 2.40 14.03
CA PHE A 65 -14.04 1.71 15.31
C PHE A 65 -14.38 2.65 16.48
N ASP A 66 -15.68 2.70 16.78
CA ASP A 66 -16.26 3.25 18.02
C ASP A 66 -15.67 2.60 19.30
N GLU A 67 -14.98 1.46 19.15
CA GLU A 67 -14.26 0.78 20.23
C GLU A 67 -12.76 1.08 20.17
N ARG A 68 -12.34 2.00 21.06
CA ARG A 68 -10.99 2.56 21.23
C ARG A 68 -9.85 1.56 21.49
N HIS A 69 -10.05 0.24 21.36
CA HIS A 69 -9.11 -0.77 21.83
C HIS A 69 -8.21 -1.38 20.75
N ASN A 70 -8.56 -1.33 19.46
CA ASN A 70 -7.74 -1.97 18.41
C ASN A 70 -7.15 -1.05 17.33
N LEU A 71 -7.44 0.26 17.35
CA LEU A 71 -6.94 1.21 16.34
C LEU A 71 -5.43 1.15 16.12
N ARG A 72 -4.64 0.97 17.18
CA ARG A 72 -3.18 0.84 17.07
C ARG A 72 -2.76 -0.41 16.28
N GLN A 73 -3.46 -1.52 16.48
CA GLN A 73 -3.16 -2.78 15.77
C GLN A 73 -3.62 -2.70 14.33
N SER A 74 -4.80 -2.13 14.08
CA SER A 74 -5.28 -1.87 12.72
C SER A 74 -4.30 -0.99 11.93
N VAL A 75 -3.83 0.12 12.52
CA VAL A 75 -2.83 0.99 11.88
C VAL A 75 -1.52 0.24 11.60
N LYS A 76 -1.04 -0.62 12.52
CA LYS A 76 0.17 -1.43 12.25
C LYS A 76 -0.05 -2.44 11.12
N ALA A 77 -1.19 -3.13 11.11
CA ALA A 77 -1.53 -4.09 10.07
C ALA A 77 -1.61 -3.39 8.69
N GLN A 78 -2.22 -2.20 8.64
CA GLN A 78 -2.24 -1.36 7.45
C GLN A 78 -0.82 -0.93 7.03
N GLU A 79 0.00 -0.42 7.96
CA GLU A 79 1.36 0.01 7.67
C GLU A 79 2.22 -1.11 7.07
N SER A 80 2.13 -2.34 7.62
CA SER A 80 2.82 -3.50 7.06
C SER A 80 2.35 -3.84 5.64
N GLY A 81 1.05 -3.66 5.35
CA GLY A 81 0.49 -3.81 4.00
C GLY A 81 1.04 -2.75 3.04
N VAL A 82 1.12 -1.49 3.48
CA VAL A 82 1.69 -0.41 2.66
C VAL A 82 3.18 -0.64 2.38
N ARG A 83 3.96 -1.17 3.33
CA ARG A 83 5.37 -1.57 3.05
C ARG A 83 5.45 -2.65 1.97
N CYS A 84 4.59 -3.66 2.03
CA CYS A 84 4.48 -4.67 0.99
C CYS A 84 4.16 -4.04 -0.37
N ILE A 85 3.20 -3.11 -0.41
CA ILE A 85 2.85 -2.37 -1.63
C ILE A 85 4.05 -1.57 -2.15
N GLN A 86 4.79 -0.85 -1.29
CA GLN A 86 5.96 -0.06 -1.69
C GLN A 86 7.06 -0.90 -2.36
N LYS A 87 7.16 -2.18 -2.00
CA LYS A 87 8.01 -3.15 -2.71
C LYS A 87 7.34 -3.65 -3.99
N LEU A 88 6.06 -4.00 -3.95
CA LEU A 88 5.32 -4.51 -5.12
C LEU A 88 5.25 -3.52 -6.28
N ILE A 89 5.20 -2.20 -6.04
CA ILE A 89 5.11 -1.21 -7.13
C ILE A 89 6.30 -1.24 -8.09
N THR A 90 7.43 -1.87 -7.74
CA THR A 90 8.53 -2.08 -8.69
C THR A 90 8.21 -3.13 -9.76
N ILE A 91 7.08 -3.83 -9.65
CA ILE A 91 6.68 -4.95 -10.50
C ILE A 91 5.45 -4.52 -11.33
N ASP A 92 5.58 -4.52 -12.66
CA ASP A 92 4.58 -4.00 -13.59
C ASP A 92 3.19 -4.62 -13.39
N LYS A 93 3.12 -5.95 -13.29
CA LYS A 93 1.86 -6.67 -13.06
C LYS A 93 1.20 -6.26 -11.74
N ALA A 94 1.99 -6.05 -10.69
CA ALA A 94 1.48 -5.63 -9.39
C ALA A 94 0.90 -4.21 -9.45
N ARG A 95 1.56 -3.29 -10.17
CA ARG A 95 1.02 -1.94 -10.39
C ARG A 95 -0.33 -1.98 -11.06
N MET A 96 -0.50 -2.80 -12.11
CA MET A 96 -1.80 -2.95 -12.77
C MET A 96 -2.89 -3.42 -11.81
N MET A 97 -2.61 -4.45 -10.99
CA MET A 97 -3.55 -4.94 -9.98
C MET A 97 -3.91 -3.87 -8.95
N LEU A 98 -2.95 -3.05 -8.49
CA LEU A 98 -3.21 -1.96 -7.54
C LEU A 98 -4.19 -0.92 -8.11
N PHE A 99 -4.11 -0.61 -9.41
CA PHE A 99 -5.08 0.28 -10.07
C PHE A 99 -6.44 -0.41 -10.26
N ASP A 100 -6.44 -1.65 -10.75
CA ASP A 100 -7.68 -2.38 -11.08
C ASP A 100 -8.52 -2.67 -9.82
N GLU A 101 -7.87 -2.99 -8.71
CA GLU A 101 -8.50 -3.20 -7.40
C GLU A 101 -8.72 -1.90 -6.60
N LYS A 102 -8.45 -0.73 -7.22
CA LYS A 102 -8.61 0.61 -6.61
C LYS A 102 -7.83 0.82 -5.32
N ILE A 103 -6.76 0.06 -5.09
CA ILE A 103 -5.90 0.21 -3.91
C ILE A 103 -5.21 1.57 -3.91
N VAL A 104 -4.86 2.10 -5.08
CA VAL A 104 -4.29 3.45 -5.21
C VAL A 104 -5.23 4.53 -4.67
N ASP A 105 -6.54 4.43 -4.96
CA ASP A 105 -7.55 5.36 -4.43
C ASP A 105 -7.61 5.29 -2.90
N LYS A 106 -7.54 4.08 -2.32
CA LYS A 106 -7.56 3.88 -0.88
C LYS A 106 -6.33 4.46 -0.19
N LEU A 107 -5.14 4.28 -0.76
CA LEU A 107 -3.90 4.88 -0.26
C LEU A 107 -3.95 6.41 -0.30
N LEU A 108 -4.57 6.99 -1.32
CA LEU A 108 -4.76 8.43 -1.44
C LEU A 108 -5.75 8.97 -0.43
N ASN A 109 -6.88 8.30 -0.24
CA ASN A 109 -7.86 8.68 0.77
C ASN A 109 -7.23 8.63 2.17
N LEU A 110 -6.44 7.59 2.47
CA LEU A 110 -5.64 7.51 3.70
C LEU A 110 -4.69 8.71 3.82
N LEU A 111 -3.86 8.98 2.81
CA LEU A 111 -2.91 10.09 2.85
C LEU A 111 -3.60 11.45 3.04
N ALA A 112 -4.69 11.69 2.31
CA ALA A 112 -5.46 12.93 2.41
C ALA A 112 -5.96 13.12 3.83
N ALA A 113 -6.51 12.07 4.42
CA ALA A 113 -7.09 12.16 5.72
C ALA A 113 -6.03 12.30 6.85
N PHE A 114 -4.84 11.72 6.66
CA PHE A 114 -3.66 12.04 7.49
C PHE A 114 -3.20 13.50 7.41
N LYS A 115 -3.43 14.18 6.28
CA LYS A 115 -2.96 15.55 6.01
C LYS A 115 -3.99 16.62 6.38
N ASP A 116 -5.26 16.31 6.15
CA ASP A 116 -6.39 17.21 6.34
C ASP A 116 -6.89 17.19 7.80
N GLU A 117 -6.51 16.20 8.62
CA GLU A 117 -6.88 16.18 10.03
C GLU A 117 -6.19 17.33 10.84
N PRO A 118 -6.98 18.20 11.50
CA PRO A 118 -6.44 19.18 12.43
C PRO A 118 -5.69 18.47 13.58
N GLU A 119 -4.77 19.17 14.24
CA GLU A 119 -4.06 18.63 15.41
C GLU A 119 -5.06 18.32 16.54
N SER A 120 -5.50 17.05 16.59
CA SER A 120 -6.43 16.54 17.58
C SER A 120 -5.90 15.26 18.24
N VAL A 121 -6.65 14.76 19.22
CA VAL A 121 -6.42 13.46 19.84
C VAL A 121 -6.57 12.32 18.81
N GLU A 122 -7.41 12.46 17.77
CA GLU A 122 -7.48 11.51 16.65
C GLU A 122 -6.18 11.49 15.82
N ARG A 123 -5.62 12.66 15.51
CA ARG A 123 -4.34 12.76 14.80
C ARG A 123 -3.19 12.10 15.56
N SER A 124 -3.19 12.19 16.90
CA SER A 124 -2.23 11.47 17.75
C SER A 124 -2.38 9.94 17.66
N ARG A 125 -3.60 9.43 17.40
CA ARG A 125 -3.87 8.01 17.24
C ARG A 125 -3.51 7.49 15.84
N LEU A 126 -3.74 8.28 14.80
CA LEU A 126 -3.27 7.99 13.44
C LEU A 126 -1.74 8.01 13.36
N HIS A 127 -1.08 8.93 14.07
CA HIS A 127 0.38 9.00 14.18
C HIS A 127 0.98 8.02 15.21
N CYS A 128 0.26 6.96 15.62
CA CYS A 128 0.81 5.91 16.50
C CYS A 128 2.14 5.33 15.96
N SER A 129 2.32 5.35 14.64
CA SER A 129 3.60 5.06 14.00
C SER A 129 4.23 6.34 13.44
N LYS A 130 5.38 6.71 14.00
CA LYS A 130 6.23 7.80 13.48
C LYS A 130 6.66 7.42 12.06
N GLY A 131 5.99 7.98 11.05
CA GLY A 131 6.36 7.81 9.66
C GLY A 131 5.31 7.18 8.75
N TYR A 132 4.13 6.78 9.25
CA TYR A 132 3.14 6.14 8.37
C TYR A 132 2.64 7.07 7.25
N GLY A 133 2.32 8.34 7.55
CA GLY A 133 1.99 9.33 6.53
C GLY A 133 3.14 9.59 5.54
N ARG A 134 4.40 9.48 5.98
CA ARG A 134 5.58 9.56 5.11
C ARG A 134 5.68 8.33 4.21
N LEU A 135 5.44 7.13 4.73
CA LEU A 135 5.42 5.89 3.96
C LEU A 135 4.35 5.94 2.86
N LEU A 136 3.14 6.43 3.16
CA LEU A 136 2.07 6.64 2.18
C LEU A 136 2.53 7.59 1.05
N LEU A 137 3.09 8.74 1.44
CA LEU A 137 3.58 9.75 0.49
C LEU A 137 4.71 9.20 -0.39
N GLU A 138 5.69 8.52 0.18
CA GLU A 138 6.81 7.91 -0.55
C GLU A 138 6.33 6.82 -1.50
N THR A 139 5.36 6.00 -1.07
CA THR A 139 4.78 4.93 -1.89
C THR A 139 4.05 5.50 -3.10
N LEU A 140 3.18 6.50 -2.90
CA LEU A 140 2.44 7.14 -3.98
C LEU A 140 3.37 7.95 -4.91
N SER A 141 4.38 8.63 -4.36
CA SER A 141 5.38 9.35 -5.14
C SER A 141 6.18 8.40 -6.04
N LYS A 142 6.63 7.29 -5.48
CA LYS A 142 7.35 6.25 -6.24
C LYS A 142 6.45 5.60 -7.29
N LEU A 143 5.16 5.37 -7.00
CA LEU A 143 4.22 4.84 -7.99
C LEU A 143 4.11 5.77 -9.21
N ALA A 144 4.10 7.09 -8.99
CA ALA A 144 3.98 8.10 -10.04
C ALA A 144 5.22 8.26 -10.93
N THR A 145 6.35 7.61 -10.61
CA THR A 145 7.55 7.65 -11.48
C THR A 145 7.50 6.63 -12.62
N PHE A 146 6.64 5.60 -12.52
CA PHE A 146 6.51 4.58 -13.55
C PHE A 146 5.60 5.04 -14.70
N GLU A 147 6.02 4.79 -15.93
CA GLU A 147 5.33 5.27 -17.14
C GLU A 147 3.89 4.75 -17.28
N ASP A 148 3.67 3.46 -17.02
CA ASP A 148 2.35 2.83 -17.01
C ASP A 148 1.44 3.41 -15.92
N SER A 149 1.99 3.68 -14.73
CA SER A 149 1.26 4.38 -13.67
C SER A 149 0.88 5.79 -14.08
N ARG A 150 1.81 6.56 -14.67
CA ARG A 150 1.52 7.93 -15.15
C ARG A 150 0.38 7.93 -16.15
N ARG A 151 0.38 7.00 -17.11
CA ARG A 151 -0.71 6.86 -18.09
C ARG A 151 -2.05 6.56 -17.42
N ARG A 152 -2.09 5.65 -16.44
CA ARG A 152 -3.30 5.33 -15.67
C ARG A 152 -3.79 6.53 -14.87
N ILE A 153 -2.89 7.26 -14.20
CA ILE A 153 -3.19 8.45 -13.41
C ILE A 153 -3.75 9.55 -14.32
N HIS A 154 -3.07 9.86 -15.43
CA HIS A 154 -3.52 10.90 -16.38
C HIS A 154 -4.80 10.54 -17.12
N GLY A 155 -5.03 9.25 -17.36
CA GLY A 155 -6.30 8.74 -17.91
C GLY A 155 -7.49 8.82 -16.94
N ASN A 156 -7.25 9.16 -15.67
CA ASN A 156 -8.28 9.30 -14.65
C ASN A 156 -8.19 10.68 -13.98
N THR A 157 -8.98 11.64 -14.47
CA THR A 157 -8.96 13.03 -14.02
C THR A 157 -9.13 13.17 -12.50
N ASN A 158 -10.05 12.42 -11.90
CA ASN A 158 -10.29 12.45 -10.45
C ASN A 158 -9.06 11.98 -9.67
N LEU A 159 -8.46 10.86 -10.09
CA LEU A 159 -7.25 10.33 -9.47
C LEU A 159 -6.08 11.30 -9.58
N ARG A 160 -5.89 11.91 -10.76
CA ARG A 160 -4.87 12.93 -11.00
C ARG A 160 -5.04 14.14 -10.08
N GLU A 161 -6.25 14.70 -10.00
CA GLU A 161 -6.54 15.86 -9.15
C GLU A 161 -6.29 15.55 -7.67
N LYS A 162 -6.69 14.36 -7.20
CA LYS A 162 -6.40 13.89 -5.83
C LYS A 162 -4.90 13.78 -5.56
N LEU A 163 -4.13 13.19 -6.48
CA LEU A 163 -2.68 13.06 -6.37
C LEU A 163 -1.96 14.41 -6.36
N GLN A 164 -2.38 15.33 -7.24
CA GLN A 164 -1.77 16.66 -7.40
C GLN A 164 -1.87 17.54 -6.15
N ARG A 165 -2.83 17.26 -5.24
CA ARG A 165 -2.89 17.90 -3.93
C ARG A 165 -1.65 17.64 -3.06
N PHE A 166 -0.97 16.52 -3.30
CA PHE A 166 0.12 16.04 -2.43
C PHE A 166 1.45 15.83 -3.16
N ILE A 167 1.41 15.48 -4.45
CA ILE A 167 2.57 15.05 -5.24
C ILE A 167 2.49 15.64 -6.65
N THR A 168 3.59 16.16 -7.16
CA THR A 168 3.73 16.52 -8.58
C THR A 168 3.84 15.25 -9.42
N VAL A 169 2.86 15.00 -10.29
CA VAL A 169 2.88 13.87 -11.24
C VAL A 169 3.41 14.39 -12.59
N PRO A 170 4.57 13.89 -13.07
CA PRO A 170 5.08 14.30 -14.38
C PRO A 170 4.13 13.89 -15.52
N GLU A 171 4.17 14.62 -16.64
CA GLU A 171 3.43 14.25 -17.84
C GLU A 171 3.93 12.90 -18.41
N PRO A 172 3.06 12.05 -18.99
CA PRO A 172 3.47 10.80 -19.62
C PRO A 172 4.46 11.07 -20.76
N GLY A 173 5.48 10.22 -20.92
CA GLY A 173 6.53 10.46 -21.91
C GLY A 173 7.55 11.55 -21.55
N SER A 174 7.38 12.25 -20.43
CA SER A 174 8.44 13.09 -19.87
C SER A 174 9.52 12.17 -19.29
N SER A 175 10.63 11.98 -20.02
CA SER A 175 11.83 11.40 -19.42
C SER A 175 12.40 12.42 -18.44
N SER A 176 12.54 12.04 -17.16
CA SER A 176 13.32 12.85 -16.22
C SER A 176 14.77 12.82 -16.70
N LEU A 177 15.14 13.84 -17.46
CA LEU A 177 16.49 14.10 -17.94
C LEU A 177 17.34 14.67 -16.80
N GLU A 178 17.34 14.01 -15.64
CA GLU A 178 18.19 14.32 -14.49
C GLU A 178 18.57 13.02 -13.78
N ALA A 179 19.32 12.18 -14.49
CA ALA A 179 20.17 11.15 -13.91
C ALA A 179 21.43 11.06 -14.78
N SER A 180 22.15 12.18 -14.85
CA SER A 180 23.51 12.25 -15.39
C SER A 180 24.21 13.40 -14.69
N GLN A 181 24.63 13.13 -13.45
CA GLN A 181 25.79 13.72 -12.77
C GLN A 181 26.11 12.92 -11.52
#